data_AF-A0A183IYI4-F1
#
_entry.id   AF-A0A183IYI4-F1
#
_cell.length_a   1.000
_cell.length_b   1.000
_cell.length_c   1.000
_cell.angle_alpha   90.00
_cell.angle_beta   90.00
_cell.angle_gamma   90.00
#
_symmetry.space_group_name_H-M   'P 1'
#
loop_
_entity.id
_entity.type
_entity.pdbx_description
1 polymer ?
#
loop_
_entity_poly.entity_id
_entity_poly.type
_entity_poly.pdbx_seq_one_letter_code
_entity_poly.pdbx_strand_id
1 'polypeptide(L)'
;MCALARGLYADNRRRDNPLLAEYFAQRDKYAAKSAMKEKDLSVRQSKTLQMLESFKAKLEKMKEEMPESVAVTDGDSEIQDSDPEEDIPGEDWLLHKFVAKEEALVPAKNVHVYNEDTYDINDPRNPINKRRREPDTKKGRRRKESSSLKRPKV
;
A
#
# COMPACT_ATOMS: atom_id res chain seq x y z
N MET A 1 -35.32 30.10 -27.70
CA MET A 1 -34.83 30.94 -26.59
C MET A 1 -34.72 30.21 -25.23
N CYS A 2 -34.57 28.87 -25.18
CA CYS A 2 -34.68 28.13 -23.90
C CYS A 2 -33.35 27.65 -23.27
N ALA A 3 -32.20 27.80 -23.94
CA ALA A 3 -30.91 27.36 -23.40
C ALA A 3 -30.29 28.37 -22.41
N LEU A 4 -30.49 29.67 -22.65
CA LEU A 4 -29.94 30.76 -21.82
C LEU A 4 -30.55 30.81 -20.42
N ALA A 5 -31.85 30.47 -20.28
CA ALA A 5 -32.53 30.48 -18.99
C ALA A 5 -32.04 29.36 -18.04
N ARG A 6 -31.62 28.19 -18.56
CA ARG A 6 -31.15 27.08 -17.72
C ARG A 6 -29.76 27.32 -17.11
N GLY A 7 -28.90 28.10 -17.78
CA GLY A 7 -27.59 28.51 -17.26
C GLY A 7 -27.71 29.52 -16.11
N LEU A 8 -28.60 30.51 -16.24
CA LEU A 8 -28.82 31.55 -15.23
C LEU A 8 -29.49 31.04 -13.94
N TYR A 9 -30.46 30.12 -14.05
CA TYR A 9 -31.14 29.52 -12.88
C TYR A 9 -30.26 28.55 -12.06
N ALA A 10 -29.28 27.92 -12.70
CA ALA A 10 -28.31 27.08 -12.00
C ALA A 10 -27.28 27.93 -11.24
N ASP A 11 -27.04 29.17 -11.67
CA ASP A 11 -25.99 30.04 -11.13
C ASP A 11 -26.43 30.87 -9.92
N ASN A 12 -27.72 31.22 -9.82
CA ASN A 12 -28.26 31.91 -8.64
C ASN A 12 -28.37 30.97 -7.42
N ARG A 13 -28.85 29.73 -7.58
CA ARG A 13 -28.87 28.73 -6.49
C ARG A 13 -27.48 28.35 -5.96
N ARG A 14 -26.41 28.62 -6.72
CA ARG A 14 -25.02 28.44 -6.28
C ARG A 14 -24.55 29.50 -5.29
N ARG A 15 -25.15 30.70 -5.32
CA ARG A 15 -24.77 31.83 -4.46
C ARG A 15 -25.64 31.94 -3.21
N ASP A 16 -26.87 31.43 -3.26
CA ASP A 16 -27.84 31.57 -2.17
C ASP A 16 -27.57 30.65 -0.96
N ASN A 17 -26.78 29.58 -1.13
CA ASN A 17 -26.38 28.68 -0.05
C ASN A 17 -24.85 28.72 0.15
N PRO A 18 -24.35 29.14 1.33
CA PRO A 18 -22.91 29.28 1.60
C PRO A 18 -22.15 27.96 1.45
N LEU A 19 -22.77 26.83 1.80
CA LEU A 19 -22.14 25.51 1.72
C LEU A 19 -21.97 25.05 0.26
N LEU A 20 -22.96 25.34 -0.61
CA LEU A 20 -22.82 25.08 -2.04
C LEU A 20 -21.81 26.01 -2.69
N ALA A 21 -21.78 27.28 -2.30
CA ALA A 21 -20.81 28.25 -2.81
C ALA A 21 -19.37 27.79 -2.52
N GLU A 22 -19.09 27.36 -1.28
CA GLU A 22 -17.78 26.84 -0.89
C GLU A 22 -17.44 25.54 -1.64
N TYR A 23 -18.39 24.61 -1.76
CA TYR A 23 -18.19 23.37 -2.52
C TYR A 23 -17.78 23.64 -3.98
N PHE A 24 -18.46 24.55 -4.67
CA PHE A 24 -18.11 24.88 -6.05
C PHE A 24 -16.79 25.63 -6.16
N ALA A 25 -16.49 26.56 -5.24
CA ALA A 25 -15.20 27.23 -5.19
C ALA A 25 -14.04 26.23 -4.99
N GLN A 26 -14.21 25.25 -4.09
CA GLN A 26 -13.24 24.16 -3.91
C GLN A 26 -13.14 23.29 -5.16
N ARG A 27 -14.28 22.86 -5.73
CA ARG A 27 -14.30 22.06 -6.97
C ARG A 27 -13.55 22.76 -8.09
N ASP A 28 -13.79 24.04 -8.32
CA ASP A 28 -13.17 24.81 -9.39
C ASP A 28 -11.67 25.03 -9.11
N LYS A 29 -11.28 25.25 -7.85
CA LYS A 29 -9.88 25.29 -7.40
C LYS A 29 -9.13 23.99 -7.72
N TYR A 30 -9.72 22.83 -7.43
CA TYR A 30 -9.10 21.54 -7.71
C TYR A 30 -9.19 21.14 -9.18
N ALA A 31 -10.24 21.55 -9.90
CA ALA A 31 -10.35 21.39 -11.34
C ALA A 31 -9.21 22.14 -12.06
N ALA A 32 -8.96 23.40 -11.69
CA ALA A 32 -7.84 24.18 -12.20
C ALA A 32 -6.48 23.53 -11.88
N LYS A 33 -6.27 23.09 -10.64
CA LYS A 33 -5.04 22.38 -10.24
C LYS A 33 -4.85 21.07 -11.01
N SER A 34 -5.93 20.34 -11.27
CA SER A 34 -5.87 19.07 -12.02
C SER A 34 -5.58 19.29 -13.51
N ALA A 35 -6.07 20.40 -14.07
CA ALA A 35 -5.78 20.82 -15.44
C ALA A 35 -4.32 21.28 -15.61
N MET A 36 -3.73 21.86 -14.56
CA MET A 36 -2.31 22.23 -14.51
C MET A 36 -1.36 21.06 -14.31
N LYS A 37 -1.85 19.85 -14.01
CA LYS A 37 -0.99 18.67 -14.01
C LYS A 37 -0.59 18.37 -15.45
N GLU A 38 0.71 18.43 -15.72
CA GLU A 38 1.27 18.03 -17.00
C GLU A 38 0.82 16.59 -17.30
N LYS A 39 0.13 16.39 -18.43
CA LYS A 39 -0.38 15.08 -18.85
C LYS A 39 0.66 14.30 -19.64
N ASP A 40 1.67 14.98 -20.15
CA ASP A 40 2.75 14.39 -20.91
C ASP A 40 3.69 13.61 -20.00
N LEU A 41 3.97 12.37 -20.40
CA LEU A 41 4.90 11.49 -19.71
C LEU A 41 6.33 12.03 -19.76
N SER A 42 6.72 12.69 -20.86
CA SER A 42 8.08 13.23 -21.04
C SER A 42 8.38 14.33 -20.02
N VAL A 43 7.44 15.28 -19.86
CA VAL A 43 7.60 16.39 -18.92
C VAL A 43 7.55 15.91 -17.46
N ARG A 44 6.72 14.90 -17.17
CA ARG A 44 6.75 14.24 -15.85
C ARG A 44 8.09 13.59 -15.57
N GLN A 45 8.65 12.87 -16.54
CA GLN A 45 9.95 12.22 -16.40
C GLN A 45 11.05 13.24 -16.14
N SER A 46 11.15 14.30 -16.94
CA SER A 46 12.17 15.34 -16.74
C SER A 46 12.05 16.00 -15.37
N LYS A 47 10.84 16.31 -14.91
CA LYS A 47 10.61 16.83 -13.56
C LYS A 47 11.05 15.85 -12.47
N THR A 48 10.73 14.56 -12.61
CA THR A 48 11.15 13.55 -11.63
C THR A 48 12.68 13.37 -11.62
N LEU A 49 13.33 13.46 -12.78
CA LEU A 49 14.79 13.40 -12.88
C LEU A 49 15.43 14.62 -12.22
N GLN A 50 14.88 15.82 -12.41
CA GLN A 50 15.34 17.02 -11.72
C GLN A 50 15.20 16.90 -10.19
N MET A 51 14.08 16.35 -9.70
CA MET A 51 13.90 16.07 -8.28
C MET A 51 14.90 15.02 -7.77
N LEU A 52 15.22 14.01 -8.58
CA LEU A 52 16.22 12.99 -8.25
C LEU A 52 17.65 13.56 -8.23
N GLU A 53 17.99 14.46 -9.15
CA GLU A 53 19.28 15.16 -9.19
C GLU A 53 19.47 16.04 -7.94
N SER A 54 18.45 16.83 -7.59
CA SER A 54 18.50 17.64 -6.36
C SER A 54 18.63 16.78 -5.09
N PHE A 55 17.99 15.60 -5.04
CA PHE A 55 18.16 14.66 -3.93
C PHE A 55 19.58 14.08 -3.87
N LYS A 56 20.16 13.70 -5.00
CA LYS A 56 21.56 13.24 -5.08
C LYS A 56 22.55 14.30 -4.60
N ALA A 57 22.39 15.53 -5.08
CA ALA A 57 23.22 16.66 -4.66
C ALA A 57 23.11 16.90 -3.14
N LYS A 58 21.91 16.73 -2.57
CA LYS A 58 21.72 16.79 -1.12
C LYS A 58 22.50 15.68 -0.40
N LEU A 59 22.43 14.44 -0.86
CA LEU A 59 23.18 13.32 -0.27
C LEU A 59 24.69 13.52 -0.35
N GLU A 60 25.20 13.99 -1.49
CA GLU A 60 26.63 14.27 -1.67
C GLU A 60 27.10 15.37 -0.72
N LYS A 61 26.35 16.47 -0.64
CA LYS A 61 26.63 17.55 0.31
C LYS A 61 26.66 17.05 1.76
N MET A 62 25.70 16.21 2.16
CA MET A 62 25.68 15.66 3.52
C MET A 62 26.85 14.72 3.80
N LYS A 63 27.32 13.97 2.79
CA LYS A 63 28.54 13.14 2.91
C LYS A 63 29.80 13.98 3.07
N GLU A 64 29.87 15.14 2.42
CA GLU A 64 31.00 16.08 2.54
C GLU A 64 30.99 16.83 3.88
N GLU A 65 29.82 17.24 4.38
CA GLU A 65 29.66 18.00 5.63
C GLU A 65 29.86 17.12 6.88
N MET A 66 29.62 15.81 6.78
CA MET A 66 29.81 14.84 7.86
C MET A 66 30.88 13.80 7.50
N PRO A 67 32.16 14.19 7.38
CA PRO A 67 33.21 13.21 7.18
C PRO A 67 33.46 12.45 8.49
N GLU A 68 33.31 11.13 8.43
CA GLU A 68 34.14 10.19 9.20
C GLU A 68 33.76 9.82 10.66
N SER A 69 32.54 10.10 11.15
CA SER A 69 32.08 9.50 12.42
C SER A 69 30.91 8.50 12.30
N VAL A 70 30.26 8.43 11.12
CA VAL A 70 29.13 7.52 10.87
C VAL A 70 29.26 6.77 9.53
N ALA A 71 30.30 7.07 8.75
CA ALA A 71 30.72 6.20 7.66
C ALA A 71 31.37 4.97 8.29
N VAL A 72 30.55 3.97 8.63
CA VAL A 72 30.99 2.63 8.99
C VAL A 72 31.75 2.09 7.77
N THR A 73 33.05 2.40 7.74
CA THR A 73 34.06 1.72 6.96
C THR A 73 33.99 0.25 7.32
N ASP A 74 34.13 -0.60 6.33
CA ASP A 74 34.01 -2.04 6.44
C ASP A 74 34.92 -2.57 7.57
N GLY A 75 34.33 -2.93 8.71
CA GLY A 75 35.03 -3.52 9.84
C GLY A 75 35.02 -2.64 11.10
N ASP A 76 34.29 -3.11 12.11
CA ASP A 76 34.54 -2.83 13.52
C ASP A 76 34.35 -1.38 13.99
N SER A 77 33.12 -0.88 13.89
CA SER A 77 32.66 0.14 14.84
C SER A 77 31.33 -0.31 15.36
N GLU A 78 31.31 -0.63 16.66
CA GLU A 78 30.10 -0.81 17.45
C GLU A 78 29.18 0.38 17.16
N ILE A 79 28.17 0.14 16.31
CA ILE A 79 27.00 1.00 16.24
C ILE A 79 26.48 0.98 17.67
N GLN A 80 26.59 2.12 18.38
CA GLN A 80 25.87 2.28 19.63
C GLN A 80 24.44 1.86 19.33
N ASP A 81 24.00 0.75 19.94
CA ASP A 81 22.62 0.30 19.91
C ASP A 81 21.78 1.42 20.55
N SER A 82 21.47 2.45 19.76
CA SER A 82 20.40 3.38 20.06
C SER A 82 19.14 2.55 20.12
N ASP A 83 18.42 2.65 21.23
CA ASP A 83 17.18 1.92 21.50
C ASP A 83 16.30 1.93 20.22
N PRO A 84 15.84 0.78 19.69
CA PRO A 84 15.00 0.76 18.48
C PRO A 84 13.69 1.55 18.62
N GLU A 85 13.34 2.00 19.83
CA GLU A 85 12.21 2.90 20.11
C GLU A 85 12.56 4.40 20.06
N GLU A 86 13.84 4.78 19.92
CA GLU A 86 14.24 6.18 19.72
C GLU A 86 14.15 6.55 18.24
N ASP A 87 13.17 7.39 17.89
CA ASP A 87 13.07 8.02 16.57
C ASP A 87 14.38 8.75 16.26
N ILE A 88 15.08 8.36 15.19
CA ILE A 88 16.27 9.07 14.71
C ILE A 88 15.82 10.48 14.28
N PRO A 89 16.16 11.53 15.04
CA PRO A 89 15.67 12.86 14.74
C PRO A 89 16.47 13.46 13.58
N GLY A 90 15.77 13.98 12.56
CA GLY A 90 16.41 14.78 11.50
C GLY A 90 16.76 14.00 10.23
N GLU A 91 17.89 14.35 9.62
CA GLU A 91 18.28 13.89 8.28
C GLU A 91 19.40 12.84 8.31
N ASP A 92 19.84 12.42 9.49
CA ASP A 92 20.99 11.54 9.70
C ASP A 92 20.77 10.14 9.10
N TRP A 93 19.51 9.69 9.00
CA TRP A 93 19.14 8.45 8.32
C TRP A 93 19.51 8.42 6.83
N LEU A 94 19.70 9.59 6.19
CA LEU A 94 20.13 9.68 4.79
C LEU A 94 21.58 9.21 4.60
N LEU A 95 22.40 9.25 5.65
CA LEU A 95 23.80 8.80 5.63
C LEU A 95 23.97 7.36 6.11
N HIS A 96 22.96 6.80 6.78
CA HIS A 96 23.02 5.48 7.37
C HIS A 96 23.17 4.38 6.30
N LYS A 97 24.16 3.49 6.49
CA LYS A 97 24.34 2.28 5.67
C LYS A 97 23.62 1.11 6.33
N PHE A 98 22.67 0.51 5.63
CA PHE A 98 22.01 -0.70 6.12
C PHE A 98 23.00 -1.88 6.14
N VAL A 99 23.24 -2.44 7.32
CA VAL A 99 24.05 -3.64 7.52
C VAL A 99 23.15 -4.72 8.13
N ALA A 100 22.87 -5.77 7.37
CA ALA A 100 22.15 -6.92 7.90
C ALA A 100 23.07 -7.73 8.82
N LYS A 101 22.58 -8.12 9.99
CA LYS A 101 23.27 -9.07 10.87
C LYS A 101 23.38 -10.43 10.15
N GLU A 102 24.51 -11.11 10.27
CA GLU A 102 24.77 -12.44 9.65
C GLU A 102 23.91 -13.60 10.23
N GLU A 103 22.89 -13.28 11.03
CA GLU A 103 21.95 -14.29 11.50
C GLU A 103 21.22 -14.92 10.31
N ALA A 104 21.04 -16.24 10.35
CA ALA A 104 20.57 -17.05 9.23
C ALA A 104 19.40 -16.36 8.52
N LEU A 105 19.63 -15.87 7.29
CA LEU A 105 18.64 -15.16 6.50
C LEU A 105 17.39 -16.04 6.39
N VAL A 106 16.38 -15.76 7.20
CA VAL A 106 15.09 -16.40 7.07
C VAL A 106 14.53 -15.89 5.74
N PRO A 107 14.32 -16.75 4.73
CA PRO A 107 13.78 -16.31 3.47
C PRO A 107 12.42 -15.64 3.74
N ALA A 108 12.32 -14.36 3.38
CA ALA A 108 11.11 -13.59 3.61
C ALA A 108 9.91 -14.31 2.99
N LYS A 109 8.77 -14.26 3.67
CA LYS A 109 7.54 -14.89 3.20
C LYS A 109 7.03 -14.09 2.00
N ASN A 110 7.34 -14.59 0.80
CA ASN A 110 6.91 -14.00 -0.46
C ASN A 110 5.37 -13.87 -0.48
N VAL A 111 4.87 -12.67 -0.78
CA VAL A 111 3.43 -12.36 -0.88
C VAL A 111 2.73 -13.20 -1.96
N HIS A 112 3.48 -13.66 -2.97
CA HIS A 112 2.98 -14.53 -4.04
C HIS A 112 2.96 -16.02 -3.67
N VAL A 113 3.43 -16.40 -2.48
CA VAL A 113 3.31 -17.77 -2.00
C VAL A 113 1.93 -17.92 -1.36
N TYR A 114 1.08 -18.70 -2.00
CA TYR A 114 -0.25 -19.05 -1.49
C TYR A 114 -0.08 -19.87 -0.20
N ASN A 115 -0.40 -19.24 0.94
CA ASN A 115 -0.29 -19.81 2.28
C ASN A 115 -1.69 -20.02 2.89
N GLU A 116 -1.74 -20.57 4.11
CA GLU A 116 -2.97 -20.82 4.86
C GLU A 116 -3.80 -19.54 5.09
N ASP A 117 -3.13 -18.38 5.18
CA ASP A 117 -3.75 -17.07 5.38
C ASP A 117 -4.16 -16.36 4.08
N THR A 118 -3.91 -16.96 2.90
CA THR A 118 -4.28 -16.37 1.61
C THR A 118 -5.77 -16.50 1.31
N TYR A 119 -6.47 -17.38 2.01
CA TYR A 119 -7.89 -17.65 1.80
C TYR A 119 -8.71 -17.10 2.97
N ASP A 120 -9.84 -16.45 2.66
CA ASP A 120 -10.80 -16.01 3.67
C ASP A 120 -11.24 -17.19 4.57
N ILE A 121 -11.62 -16.91 5.82
CA ILE A 121 -12.06 -17.90 6.81
C ILE A 121 -13.26 -18.70 6.29
N ASN A 122 -14.04 -18.14 5.36
CA ASN A 122 -15.20 -18.80 4.75
C ASN A 122 -14.88 -19.48 3.40
N ASP A 123 -13.67 -19.32 2.86
CA ASP A 123 -13.29 -19.88 1.57
C ASP A 123 -13.19 -21.42 1.66
N PRO A 124 -13.86 -22.18 0.76
CA PRO A 124 -13.76 -23.64 0.72
C PRO A 124 -12.34 -24.22 0.65
N ARG A 125 -11.38 -23.47 0.11
CA ARG A 125 -9.99 -23.90 -0.05
C ARG A 125 -9.16 -23.68 1.20
N ASN A 126 -9.66 -22.90 2.15
CA ASN A 126 -8.98 -22.65 3.41
C ASN A 126 -8.77 -23.98 4.17
N PRO A 127 -7.53 -24.33 4.54
CA PRO A 127 -7.24 -25.56 5.28
C PRO A 127 -8.02 -25.67 6.60
N ILE A 128 -8.37 -24.56 7.26
CA ILE A 128 -9.22 -24.55 8.45
C ILE A 128 -10.61 -25.12 8.17
N ASN A 129 -11.14 -24.87 6.96
CA ASN A 129 -12.44 -25.35 6.53
C ASN A 129 -12.43 -26.81 6.12
N LYS A 130 -11.28 -27.36 5.72
CA LYS A 130 -11.14 -28.81 5.47
C LYS A 130 -11.43 -29.60 6.75
N ARG A 131 -10.91 -29.15 7.91
CA ARG A 131 -11.20 -29.77 9.22
C ARG A 131 -12.69 -29.77 9.59
N ARG A 132 -13.45 -28.73 9.22
CA ARG A 132 -14.90 -28.66 9.47
C ARG A 132 -15.74 -29.47 8.48
N ARG A 133 -15.34 -29.59 7.21
CA ARG A 133 -16.15 -30.19 6.13
C ARG A 133 -15.90 -31.69 5.89
N GLU A 134 -14.67 -32.16 6.12
CA GLU A 134 -14.31 -33.59 6.05
C GLU A 134 -15.20 -34.53 6.90
N PRO A 135 -15.55 -34.21 8.17
CA PRO A 135 -16.37 -35.12 8.97
C PRO A 135 -17.82 -35.23 8.48
N ASP A 136 -18.40 -34.16 7.94
CA ASP A 136 -19.79 -34.15 7.47
C ASP A 136 -19.96 -34.85 6.14
N THR A 137 -18.98 -34.73 5.23
CA THR A 137 -18.98 -35.49 3.97
C THR A 137 -18.79 -36.99 4.19
N LYS A 138 -17.92 -37.39 5.14
CA LYS A 138 -17.74 -38.80 5.54
C LYS A 138 -18.99 -39.36 6.22
N LYS A 139 -19.63 -38.60 7.12
CA LYS A 139 -20.91 -39.02 7.75
C LYS A 139 -22.04 -39.13 6.71
N GLY A 140 -22.14 -38.17 5.79
CA GLY A 140 -23.14 -38.18 4.71
C GLY A 140 -22.98 -39.37 3.75
N ARG A 141 -21.74 -39.70 3.36
CA ARG A 141 -21.45 -40.89 2.54
C ARG A 141 -21.85 -42.19 3.23
N ARG A 142 -21.46 -42.38 4.50
CA ARG A 142 -21.83 -43.59 5.28
C ARG A 142 -23.35 -43.76 5.42
N ARG A 143 -24.10 -42.66 5.53
CA ARG A 143 -25.57 -42.67 5.63
C ARG A 143 -26.25 -43.04 4.31
N LYS A 144 -25.64 -42.72 3.16
CA LYS A 144 -26.15 -43.07 1.83
C LYS A 144 -25.86 -44.52 1.45
N GLU A 145 -24.72 -45.03 1.88
CA GLU A 145 -24.29 -46.42 1.65
C GLU A 145 -25.11 -47.42 2.47
N SER A 146 -25.46 -47.06 3.71
CA SER A 146 -26.36 -47.86 4.55
C SER A 146 -27.84 -47.84 4.12
N SER A 147 -28.26 -46.85 3.31
CA SER A 147 -29.62 -46.79 2.77
C SER A 147 -29.77 -47.50 1.42
N SER A 148 -28.71 -47.58 0.61
CA SER A 148 -28.70 -48.38 -0.64
C SER A 148 -28.72 -49.88 -0.38
N LEU A 149 -28.15 -50.35 0.74
CA LEU A 149 -28.16 -51.76 1.16
C LEU A 149 -29.51 -52.26 1.70
N LYS A 150 -30.47 -51.37 1.99
CA LYS A 150 -31.76 -51.71 2.63
C LYS A 150 -32.96 -51.81 1.69
N ARG A 151 -32.78 -51.60 0.38
CA ARG A 151 -33.87 -51.74 -0.59
C ARG A 151 -33.79 -53.12 -1.24
N PRO A 152 -34.65 -54.10 -0.87
CA PRO A 152 -34.74 -55.34 -1.61
C PRO A 152 -35.29 -55.04 -3.02
N LYS A 153 -34.68 -55.64 -4.04
CA LYS A 153 -35.24 -55.64 -5.40
C LYS A 153 -36.50 -56.50 -5.39
N VAL A 154 -37.63 -55.89 -5.73
CA VAL A 154 -38.88 -56.58 -6.10
C VAL A 154 -38.70 -57.15 -7.49
#